data_AF-A0A955E983-F1
#
_entry.id   AF-A0A955E983-F1
#
_cell.length_a   1.000
_cell.length_b   1.000
_cell.length_c   1.000
_cell.angle_alpha   90.00
_cell.angle_beta   90.00
_cell.angle_gamma   90.00
#
_symmetry.space_group_name_H-M   'P 1'
#
loop_
_entity.id
_entity.type
_entity.pdbx_description
1 polymer ?
#
loop_
_entity_poly.entity_id
_entity_poly.type
_entity_poly.pdbx_seq_one_letter_code
_entity_poly.pdbx_strand_id
1 'polypeptide(L)'
;MPDATIAPHAPIAVNATAPNALKDRPSMSHALDPSDRFEPRHLGPDERETAEMLALVGYASLDALTDAIVPKGIRLSRALNLPAARA
;
A
#
# COMPACT_ATOMS: atom_id res chain seq x y z
N MET A 1 24.68 -6.05 -50.38
CA MET A 1 24.43 -5.63 -48.99
C MET A 1 24.01 -4.17 -49.04
N PRO A 2 22.73 -3.81 -48.81
CA PRO A 2 22.33 -2.42 -48.80
C PRO A 2 22.85 -1.69 -47.56
N ASP A 3 23.32 -0.49 -47.84
CA ASP A 3 24.03 0.47 -47.03
C ASP A 3 23.13 1.08 -45.94
N ALA A 4 23.53 0.99 -44.67
CA ALA A 4 22.76 1.48 -43.52
C ALA A 4 23.01 2.98 -43.34
N THR A 5 22.38 3.80 -44.17
CA THR A 5 22.29 5.25 -43.97
C THR A 5 21.51 5.55 -42.69
N ILE A 6 22.22 5.96 -41.63
CA ILE A 6 21.65 6.48 -40.39
C ILE A 6 21.18 7.91 -40.64
N ALA A 7 19.87 8.14 -40.59
CA ALA A 7 19.28 9.47 -40.63
C ALA A 7 19.68 10.29 -39.39
N PRO A 8 19.85 11.63 -39.50
CA PRO A 8 20.25 12.47 -38.38
C PRO A 8 19.16 12.53 -37.30
N HIS A 9 19.54 12.35 -36.04
CA HIS A 9 18.62 12.54 -34.91
C HIS A 9 18.26 14.03 -34.80
N ALA A 10 16.97 14.34 -34.74
CA ALA A 10 16.52 15.69 -34.44
C ALA A 10 16.89 16.04 -32.97
N PRO A 11 17.22 17.29 -32.64
CA PRO A 11 17.42 17.70 -31.25
C PRO A 11 16.08 17.72 -30.52
N ILE A 12 16.05 17.14 -29.33
CA ILE A 12 14.91 17.19 -28.43
C ILE A 12 14.80 18.63 -27.93
N ALA A 13 13.77 19.37 -28.37
CA ALA A 13 13.52 20.71 -27.89
C ALA A 13 13.09 20.66 -26.42
N VAL A 14 13.98 21.03 -25.49
CA VAL A 14 13.59 21.31 -24.10
C VAL A 14 12.91 22.67 -24.10
N ASN A 15 11.58 22.68 -24.09
CA ASN A 15 10.84 23.92 -23.94
C ASN A 15 10.76 24.24 -22.44
N ALA A 16 11.58 25.19 -22.01
CA ALA A 16 11.50 25.78 -20.68
C ALA A 16 10.26 26.68 -20.60
N THR A 17 9.29 26.33 -19.75
CA THR A 17 8.46 27.23 -18.90
C THR A 17 7.18 26.52 -18.46
N ALA A 18 7.10 26.17 -17.18
CA ALA A 18 5.88 26.19 -16.38
C ALA A 18 6.26 26.17 -14.88
N PRO A 19 6.21 27.30 -14.15
CA PRO A 19 6.66 27.34 -12.74
C PRO A 19 5.69 26.68 -11.75
N ASN A 20 4.66 25.95 -12.19
CA ASN A 20 3.58 25.50 -11.29
C ASN A 20 3.06 24.06 -11.51
N ALA A 21 3.70 23.24 -12.34
CA ALA A 21 3.24 21.87 -12.63
C ALA A 21 3.61 20.82 -11.57
N LEU A 22 4.29 21.21 -10.48
CA LEU A 22 4.74 20.28 -9.44
C LEU A 22 3.74 20.11 -8.29
N LYS A 23 2.70 20.95 -8.19
CA LYS A 23 1.74 20.96 -7.07
C LYS A 23 0.64 19.91 -7.14
N ASP A 24 0.32 19.42 -8.34
CA ASP A 24 -0.81 18.50 -8.56
C ASP A 24 -0.37 17.04 -8.78
N ARG A 25 0.90 16.71 -8.52
CA ARG A 25 1.37 15.31 -8.62
C ARG A 25 0.84 14.52 -7.43
N PRO A 26 0.20 13.36 -7.63
CA PRO A 26 -0.10 12.46 -6.52
C PRO A 26 1.22 12.15 -5.81
N SER A 27 1.24 12.36 -4.50
CA SER A 27 2.40 12.05 -3.66
C SER A 27 2.73 10.56 -3.81
N MET A 28 3.82 10.24 -4.50
CA MET A 28 4.41 8.90 -4.59
C MET A 28 5.17 8.57 -3.29
N SER A 29 4.58 8.89 -2.13
CA SER A 29 5.22 8.74 -0.81
C SER A 29 5.49 7.27 -0.45
N HIS A 30 4.78 6.33 -1.08
CA HIS A 30 4.91 4.89 -0.84
C HIS A 30 5.73 4.15 -1.92
N ALA A 31 6.18 4.83 -2.98
CA ALA A 31 6.85 4.16 -4.09
C ALA A 31 8.21 3.54 -3.72
N LEU A 32 8.78 3.96 -2.60
CA LEU A 32 10.04 3.47 -2.04
C LEU A 32 9.86 2.82 -0.67
N ASP A 33 8.62 2.49 -0.29
CA ASP A 33 8.40 1.74 0.94
C ASP A 33 9.14 0.41 0.84
N PRO A 34 9.89 0.01 1.88
CA PRO A 34 10.57 -1.27 1.87
C PRO A 34 9.56 -2.38 1.66
N SER A 35 9.87 -3.23 0.68
CA SER A 35 9.00 -4.31 0.25
C SER A 35 8.92 -5.45 1.28
N ASP A 36 9.85 -5.51 2.23
CA ASP A 36 9.89 -6.51 3.32
C ASP A 36 9.27 -5.96 4.61
N ARG A 37 7.95 -5.78 4.60
CA ARG A 37 7.20 -5.45 5.82
C ARG A 37 7.14 -6.65 6.75
N PHE A 38 7.26 -6.41 8.06
CA PHE A 38 7.19 -7.46 9.08
C PHE A 38 5.81 -8.15 9.14
N GLU A 39 4.73 -7.38 9.04
CA GLU A 39 3.33 -7.86 9.17
C GLU A 39 3.01 -9.08 8.29
N PRO A 40 3.20 -9.08 6.96
CA PRO A 40 2.86 -10.23 6.11
C PRO A 40 3.73 -11.47 6.35
N ARG A 41 4.90 -11.34 7.00
CA ARG A 41 5.71 -12.50 7.43
C ARG A 41 5.30 -13.03 8.79
N HIS A 42 4.63 -12.20 9.60
CA HIS A 42 4.24 -12.53 10.97
C HIS A 42 2.82 -13.09 11.05
N LEU A 43 1.91 -12.54 10.25
CA LEU A 43 0.56 -13.07 10.08
C LEU A 43 0.63 -14.29 9.17
N GLY A 44 0.19 -15.44 9.69
CA GLY A 44 0.17 -16.69 8.92
C GLY A 44 -0.89 -16.67 7.81
N PRO A 45 -2.18 -16.48 8.18
CA PRO A 45 -3.26 -16.45 7.20
C PRO A 45 -3.25 -15.19 6.34
N ASP A 46 -3.50 -15.35 5.04
CA ASP A 46 -3.82 -14.24 4.15
C ASP A 46 -5.29 -13.78 4.27
N GLU A 47 -5.69 -12.79 3.48
CA GLU A 47 -7.06 -12.24 3.51
C GLU A 47 -8.13 -13.29 3.13
N ARG A 48 -7.82 -14.17 2.17
CA ARG A 48 -8.74 -15.20 1.70
C ARG A 48 -8.88 -16.31 2.75
N GLU A 49 -7.78 -16.77 3.30
CA GLU A 49 -7.76 -17.76 4.39
C GLU A 49 -8.49 -17.22 5.63
N THR A 50 -8.27 -15.93 5.97
CA THR A 50 -9.00 -15.26 7.05
C THR A 50 -10.51 -15.23 6.78
N ALA A 51 -10.94 -14.94 5.55
CA ALA A 51 -12.35 -14.95 5.18
C ALA A 51 -12.97 -16.36 5.26
N GLU A 52 -12.24 -17.40 4.82
CA GLU A 52 -12.67 -18.80 4.94
C GLU A 52 -12.84 -19.21 6.41
N MET A 53 -11.88 -18.84 7.27
CA MET A 53 -11.95 -19.09 8.71
C MET A 53 -13.13 -18.36 9.38
N LEU A 54 -13.34 -17.08 9.04
CA LEU A 54 -14.46 -16.28 9.56
C LEU A 54 -15.82 -16.86 9.16
N ALA A 55 -15.96 -17.32 7.92
CA ALA A 55 -17.16 -17.99 7.45
C ALA A 55 -17.44 -19.28 8.22
N LEU A 56 -16.40 -20.07 8.51
CA LEU A 56 -16.51 -21.29 9.31
C LEU A 56 -17.05 -21.02 10.72
N VAL A 57 -16.60 -19.93 11.35
CA VAL A 57 -17.06 -19.53 12.70
C VAL A 57 -18.30 -18.64 12.69
N GLY A 58 -18.85 -18.32 11.52
CA GLY A 58 -20.13 -17.61 11.36
C GLY A 58 -20.06 -16.08 11.50
N TYR A 59 -18.91 -15.46 11.27
CA TYR A 59 -18.74 -13.99 11.36
C TYR A 59 -18.39 -13.38 10.01
N ALA A 60 -18.89 -12.16 9.76
CA ALA A 60 -18.65 -11.44 8.51
C ALA A 60 -17.31 -10.69 8.46
N SER A 61 -16.68 -10.44 9.61
CA SER A 61 -15.42 -9.72 9.72
C SER A 61 -14.71 -10.01 11.05
N LEU A 62 -13.41 -9.69 11.12
CA LEU A 62 -12.66 -9.70 12.37
C LEU A 62 -13.24 -8.73 13.41
N ASP A 63 -13.76 -7.57 12.98
CA ASP A 63 -14.43 -6.63 13.88
C ASP A 63 -15.69 -7.24 14.49
N ALA A 64 -16.54 -7.87 13.68
CA ALA A 64 -17.76 -8.52 14.17
C ALA A 64 -17.44 -9.64 15.17
N LEU A 65 -16.40 -10.44 14.90
CA LEU A 65 -15.91 -11.45 15.84
C LEU A 65 -15.39 -10.81 17.13
N THR A 66 -14.57 -9.77 17.03
CA THR A 66 -13.98 -9.06 18.18
C THR A 66 -15.06 -8.45 19.07
N ASP A 67 -16.09 -7.84 18.48
CA ASP A 67 -17.24 -7.27 19.17
C ASP A 67 -18.03 -8.30 19.98
N ALA A 68 -18.12 -9.53 19.47
CA ALA A 68 -18.83 -10.62 20.13
C ALA A 68 -18.05 -11.24 21.30
N ILE A 69 -16.71 -11.25 21.22
CA ILE A 69 -15.86 -11.96 22.21
C ILE A 69 -15.27 -11.05 23.29
N VAL A 70 -15.02 -9.76 23.00
CA VAL A 70 -14.40 -8.83 23.96
C VAL A 70 -15.48 -8.00 24.66
N PRO A 71 -15.69 -8.16 25.97
CA PRO A 71 -16.66 -7.34 26.71
C PRO A 71 -16.35 -5.84 26.59
N LYS A 72 -17.38 -5.05 26.27
CA LYS A 72 -17.23 -3.61 26.02
C LYS A 72 -16.55 -2.84 27.16
N GLY A 73 -16.75 -3.26 28.41
CA GLY A 73 -16.16 -2.61 29.58
C GLY A 73 -14.63 -2.70 29.66
N ILE A 74 -14.00 -3.63 28.94
CA ILE A 74 -12.54 -3.81 28.93
C ILE A 74 -11.90 -3.51 27.57
N ARG A 75 -12.70 -3.17 26.55
CA ARG A 75 -12.19 -2.87 25.22
C ARG A 75 -11.64 -1.45 25.15
N LEU A 76 -10.44 -1.30 24.59
CA LEU A 76 -9.85 0.01 24.35
C LEU A 76 -10.61 0.73 23.21
N SER A 77 -11.12 1.93 23.49
CA SER A 77 -11.92 2.74 22.54
C SER A 77 -11.09 3.67 21.65
N ARG A 78 -9.77 3.57 21.71
CA ARG A 78 -8.83 4.38 20.93
C ARG A 78 -7.71 3.52 20.37
N ALA A 79 -7.07 4.00 19.31
CA ALA A 79 -5.84 3.41 18.81
C ALA A 79 -4.73 3.45 19.89
N LEU A 80 -3.78 2.54 19.75
CA LEU A 80 -2.57 2.56 20.56
C LEU A 80 -1.72 3.77 20.19
N ASN A 81 -1.16 4.44 21.19
CA ASN A 81 -0.22 5.53 20.98
C ASN A 81 1.20 4.95 20.84
N LEU A 82 1.51 4.47 19.64
CA LEU A 82 2.79 3.85 19.30
C LEU A 82 3.46 4.62 18.15
N PRO A 83 4.80 4.58 18.04
CA PRO A 83 5.48 5.00 16.83
C PRO A 83 4.97 4.21 15.61
N ALA A 84 5.14 4.80 14.42
CA ALA A 84 4.86 4.09 13.17
C ALA A 84 5.66 2.77 13.11
N ALA A 85 5.06 1.75 12.48
CA ALA A 85 5.75 0.49 12.24
C ALA A 85 7.07 0.75 11.50
N ARG A 86 8.11 0.05 11.92
CA ARG A 86 9.39 0.14 11.23
C ARG A 86 9.26 -0.50 9.86
N ALA A 87 9.79 0.21 8.89
CA ALA A 87 9.87 -0.17 7.50
C ALA A 87 11.01 -1.19 7.30
#